data_AF-R7HJS4-F1
#
_entry.id   AF-R7HJS4-F1
#
_cell.length_a   1.000
_cell.length_b   1.000
_cell.length_c   1.000
_cell.angle_alpha   90.00
_cell.angle_beta   90.00
_cell.angle_gamma   90.00
#
_symmetry.space_group_name_H-M   'P 1'
#
loop_
_entity.id
_entity.type
_entity.pdbx_description
1 polymer ?
#
loop_
_entity_poly.entity_id
_entity_poly.type
_entity_poly.pdbx_seq_one_letter_code
_entity_poly.pdbx_strand_id
1 'polypeptide(L)'
;MKEKNSNKINKFLLVTTILSMTILLIGGTFSYFTLSTMSKMNALAVSAGKVRLGLGVSPVYTGYPIIPLKDEYISAAYKQKCKDDLDHGACLAYGLEVFNFEEKSEIEGIIDFHLNGLENLSYMVLDENDNVYLDITHINKDNPTNLSLGKAFTLAKAVDGITPSKKFTLLIWLTDNNDVQDETDAGKSFSADITYRTSEGGRLTASVDGKQAENSDPSNNT
;
A
#
# COMPACT_ATOMS: atom_id res chain seq x y z
N MET A 1 -41.34 -28.00 47.10
CA MET A 1 -40.95 -28.32 45.70
C MET A 1 -40.38 -27.05 45.02
N LYS A 2 -39.14 -26.64 45.36
CA LYS A 2 -38.50 -25.44 44.75
C LYS A 2 -36.99 -25.59 44.47
N GLU A 3 -36.38 -26.69 44.88
CA GLU A 3 -34.92 -26.85 44.87
C GLU A 3 -34.35 -27.44 43.56
N LYS A 4 -35.17 -28.20 42.81
CA LYS A 4 -34.70 -28.92 41.60
C LYS A 4 -34.47 -28.03 40.37
N ASN A 5 -35.09 -26.84 40.31
CA ASN A 5 -34.97 -25.91 39.17
C ASN A 5 -33.78 -24.94 39.31
N SER A 6 -33.42 -24.52 40.52
CA SER A 6 -32.25 -23.66 40.75
C SER A 6 -30.95 -24.38 40.35
N ASN A 7 -30.83 -25.67 40.67
CA ASN A 7 -29.68 -26.48 40.30
C ASN A 7 -29.53 -26.71 38.77
N LYS A 8 -30.65 -26.75 38.03
CA LYS A 8 -30.62 -26.84 36.56
C LYS A 8 -30.22 -25.52 35.91
N ILE A 9 -30.73 -24.40 36.42
CA ILE A 9 -30.37 -23.05 35.94
C ILE A 9 -28.90 -22.75 36.22
N ASN A 10 -28.38 -23.08 37.42
CA ASN A 10 -26.98 -22.90 37.76
C ASN A 10 -26.04 -23.79 36.92
N LYS A 11 -26.43 -25.04 36.63
CA LYS A 11 -25.66 -25.92 35.73
C LYS A 11 -25.69 -25.43 34.29
N PHE A 12 -26.83 -24.93 33.81
CA PHE A 12 -26.95 -24.36 32.47
C PHE A 12 -26.07 -23.12 32.32
N LEU A 13 -26.14 -22.18 33.27
CA LEU A 13 -25.30 -20.99 33.28
C LEU A 13 -23.80 -21.34 33.28
N LEU A 14 -23.39 -22.29 34.15
CA LEU A 14 -22.00 -22.73 34.22
C LEU A 14 -21.49 -23.34 32.90
N VAL A 15 -22.30 -24.16 32.23
CA VAL A 15 -21.95 -24.73 30.91
C VAL A 15 -21.83 -23.63 29.86
N THR A 16 -22.76 -22.66 29.84
CA THR A 16 -22.69 -21.54 28.88
C THR A 16 -21.47 -20.65 29.10
N THR A 17 -21.04 -20.44 30.34
CA THR A 17 -19.84 -19.65 30.67
C THR A 17 -18.55 -20.37 30.26
N ILE A 18 -18.47 -21.69 30.45
CA ILE A 18 -17.31 -22.47 30.01
C ILE A 18 -17.24 -22.47 28.48
N LEU A 19 -18.38 -22.67 27.81
CA LEU A 19 -18.44 -22.65 26.36
C LEU A 19 -18.05 -21.28 25.79
N SER A 20 -18.55 -20.18 26.37
CA SER A 20 -18.17 -18.83 25.93
C SER A 20 -16.69 -18.54 26.16
N MET A 21 -16.10 -18.99 27.27
CA MET A 21 -14.65 -18.90 27.49
C MET A 21 -13.86 -19.69 26.44
N THR A 22 -14.28 -20.90 26.07
CA THR A 22 -13.58 -21.68 25.05
C THR A 22 -13.66 -21.04 23.66
N ILE A 23 -14.81 -20.48 23.28
CA ILE A 23 -14.97 -19.76 22.02
C ILE A 23 -14.08 -18.50 22.00
N LEU A 24 -14.00 -17.76 23.11
CA LEU A 24 -13.14 -16.58 23.24
C LEU A 24 -11.65 -16.95 23.20
N LEU A 25 -11.25 -18.07 23.81
CA LEU A 25 -9.86 -18.53 23.79
C LEU A 25 -9.44 -19.00 22.39
N ILE A 26 -10.29 -19.75 21.68
CA ILE A 26 -10.00 -20.22 20.32
C ILE A 26 -10.00 -19.03 19.34
N GLY A 27 -10.99 -18.13 19.44
CA GLY A 27 -11.04 -16.92 18.63
C GLY A 27 -9.86 -15.99 18.88
N GLY A 28 -9.53 -15.74 20.16
CA GLY A 28 -8.41 -14.88 20.54
C GLY A 28 -7.06 -15.44 20.12
N THR A 29 -6.84 -16.75 20.24
CA THR A 29 -5.60 -17.39 19.76
C THR A 29 -5.50 -17.40 18.25
N PHE A 30 -6.59 -17.72 17.52
CA PHE A 30 -6.61 -17.65 16.06
C PHE A 30 -6.33 -16.22 15.54
N SER A 31 -6.95 -15.20 16.15
CA SER A 31 -6.65 -13.81 15.84
C SER A 31 -5.21 -13.44 16.18
N TYR A 32 -4.67 -13.88 17.31
CA TYR A 32 -3.27 -13.62 17.69
C TYR A 32 -2.28 -14.30 16.73
N PHE A 33 -2.50 -15.55 16.32
CA PHE A 33 -1.63 -16.23 15.34
C PHE A 33 -1.73 -15.59 13.95
N THR A 34 -2.92 -15.20 13.54
CA THR A 34 -3.15 -14.49 12.28
C THR A 34 -2.46 -13.12 12.30
N LEU A 35 -2.64 -12.33 13.36
CA LEU A 35 -2.00 -11.02 13.52
C LEU A 35 -0.48 -11.12 13.71
N SER A 36 0.02 -12.09 14.48
CA SER A 36 1.46 -12.21 14.78
C SER A 36 2.28 -12.66 13.57
N THR A 37 1.70 -13.48 12.69
CA THR A 37 2.33 -13.82 11.40
C THR A 37 2.30 -12.63 10.44
N MET A 38 1.19 -11.89 10.37
CA MET A 38 1.06 -10.65 9.58
C MET A 38 1.97 -9.53 10.08
N SER A 39 2.12 -9.34 11.40
CA SER A 39 2.95 -8.30 12.00
C SER A 39 4.43 -8.50 11.73
N LYS A 40 4.88 -9.74 11.51
CA LYS A 40 6.27 -10.01 11.10
C LYS A 40 6.56 -9.56 9.66
N MET A 41 5.53 -9.38 8.84
CA MET A 41 5.65 -9.06 7.41
C MET A 41 5.20 -7.64 7.04
N ASN A 42 4.80 -6.79 8.00
CA ASN A 42 4.24 -5.44 7.73
C ASN A 42 3.19 -5.43 6.61
N ALA A 43 2.38 -6.49 6.50
CA ALA A 43 1.48 -6.70 5.38
C ALA A 43 0.02 -6.77 5.81
N LEU A 44 -0.85 -6.02 5.13
CA LEU A 44 -2.30 -6.19 5.23
C LEU A 44 -2.68 -7.45 4.47
N ALA A 45 -3.43 -8.37 5.08
CA ALA A 45 -3.87 -9.59 4.42
C ALA A 45 -5.37 -9.82 4.57
N VAL A 46 -6.02 -10.20 3.46
CA VAL A 46 -7.47 -10.37 3.33
C VAL A 46 -7.74 -11.75 2.77
N SER A 47 -8.73 -12.42 3.35
CA SER A 47 -9.17 -13.76 2.94
C SER A 47 -10.50 -13.64 2.20
N ALA A 48 -10.55 -14.07 0.94
CA ALA A 48 -11.78 -14.23 0.17
C ALA A 48 -11.78 -15.62 -0.46
N GLY A 49 -12.65 -16.52 -0.01
CA GLY A 49 -12.71 -17.89 -0.50
C GLY A 49 -11.40 -18.66 -0.28
N LYS A 50 -10.76 -19.10 -1.38
CA LYS A 50 -9.51 -19.89 -1.39
C LYS A 50 -8.23 -19.05 -1.55
N VAL A 51 -8.36 -17.72 -1.58
CA VAL A 51 -7.24 -16.82 -1.83
C VAL A 51 -7.01 -15.93 -0.60
N ARG A 52 -5.74 -15.84 -0.20
CA ARG A 52 -5.28 -14.93 0.83
C ARG A 52 -4.03 -14.23 0.32
N LEU A 53 -4.18 -12.95 -0.02
CA LEU A 53 -3.06 -12.10 -0.39
C LEU A 53 -2.50 -11.36 0.82
N GLY A 54 -1.27 -10.87 0.70
CA GLY A 54 -0.68 -9.85 1.56
C GLY A 54 -0.13 -8.68 0.73
N LEU A 55 -0.19 -7.47 1.27
CA LEU A 55 0.41 -6.29 0.66
C LEU A 55 1.21 -5.53 1.72
N GLY A 56 2.52 -5.48 1.53
CA GLY A 56 3.42 -4.62 2.27
C GLY A 56 3.73 -3.36 1.46
N VAL A 57 3.70 -2.21 2.12
CA VAL A 57 4.15 -0.93 1.57
C VAL A 57 5.19 -0.34 2.51
N SER A 58 6.33 0.07 1.97
CA SER A 58 7.44 0.63 2.73
C SER A 58 7.91 1.95 2.13
N PRO A 59 8.17 2.98 2.94
CA PRO A 59 8.81 4.19 2.46
C PRO A 59 10.27 3.88 2.10
N VAL A 60 10.69 4.20 0.87
CA VAL A 60 12.10 4.08 0.44
C VAL A 60 12.73 5.46 0.46
N TYR A 61 12.21 6.39 -0.35
CA TYR A 61 12.63 7.79 -0.38
C TYR A 61 11.38 8.66 -0.39
N THR A 62 10.97 9.14 0.79
CA THR A 62 9.69 9.84 0.99
C THR A 62 9.80 10.91 2.08
N GLY A 63 8.71 11.63 2.34
CA GLY A 63 8.60 12.56 3.48
C GLY A 63 9.10 13.98 3.19
N TYR A 64 9.33 14.32 1.93
CA TYR A 64 9.75 15.64 1.48
C TYR A 64 8.90 16.09 0.27
N PRO A 65 8.79 17.40 0.02
CA PRO A 65 8.14 17.91 -1.18
C PRO A 65 8.96 17.58 -2.42
N ILE A 66 8.27 17.42 -3.55
CA ILE A 66 8.91 17.16 -4.84
C ILE A 66 8.90 18.41 -5.72
N ILE A 67 9.98 18.62 -6.47
CA ILE A 67 10.11 19.63 -7.51
C ILE A 67 9.90 18.99 -8.90
N PRO A 68 9.54 19.79 -9.92
CA PRO A 68 9.48 19.30 -11.29
C PRO A 68 10.80 18.69 -11.76
N LEU A 69 10.70 17.54 -12.43
CA LEU A 69 11.79 16.76 -12.98
C LEU A 69 11.46 16.35 -14.41
N LYS A 70 12.42 16.52 -15.33
CA LYS A 70 12.26 15.96 -16.69
C LYS A 70 12.31 14.45 -16.63
N ASP A 71 11.38 13.80 -17.33
CA ASP A 71 11.21 12.35 -17.31
C ASP A 71 12.49 11.58 -17.65
N GLU A 72 13.32 12.10 -18.57
CA GLU A 72 14.61 11.51 -18.94
C GLU A 72 15.59 11.34 -17.76
N TYR A 73 15.41 12.11 -16.68
CA TYR A 73 16.24 12.06 -15.48
C TYR A 73 15.67 11.20 -14.36
N ILE A 74 14.47 10.62 -14.47
CA ILE A 74 13.86 9.85 -13.36
C ILE A 74 14.74 8.69 -12.89
N SER A 75 15.36 7.98 -13.82
CA SER A 75 16.28 6.88 -13.51
C SER A 75 17.55 7.36 -12.80
N ALA A 76 18.03 8.55 -13.14
CA ALA A 76 19.19 9.16 -12.47
C ALA A 76 18.81 9.65 -11.08
N ALA A 77 17.66 10.34 -10.94
CA ALA A 77 17.13 10.80 -9.67
C ALA A 77 16.93 9.64 -8.68
N TYR A 78 16.33 8.52 -9.11
CA TYR A 78 16.18 7.34 -8.25
C TYR A 78 17.52 6.80 -7.74
N LYS A 79 18.56 6.73 -8.59
CA LYS A 79 19.92 6.34 -8.19
C LYS A 79 20.55 7.34 -7.22
N GLN A 80 20.15 8.60 -7.27
CA GLN A 80 20.50 9.66 -6.32
C GLN A 80 19.53 9.73 -5.13
N LYS A 81 18.82 8.64 -4.82
CA LYS A 81 17.89 8.57 -3.68
C LYS A 81 16.75 9.57 -3.76
N CYS A 82 16.29 9.82 -4.99
CA CYS A 82 15.22 10.76 -5.31
C CYS A 82 15.48 12.20 -4.86
N LYS A 83 16.74 12.62 -4.86
CA LYS A 83 17.13 14.00 -4.61
C LYS A 83 17.96 14.57 -5.76
N ASP A 84 17.87 15.88 -5.95
CA ASP A 84 18.76 16.63 -6.83
C ASP A 84 20.11 16.94 -6.15
N ASP A 85 21.01 17.59 -6.88
CA ASP A 85 22.34 18.00 -6.37
C ASP A 85 22.27 19.04 -5.22
N LEU A 86 21.10 19.65 -4.99
CA LEU A 86 20.83 20.65 -3.96
C LEU A 86 20.04 20.07 -2.77
N ASP A 87 19.87 18.75 -2.72
CA ASP A 87 19.12 18.00 -1.69
C ASP A 87 17.59 18.22 -1.71
N HIS A 88 17.03 18.79 -2.78
CA HIS A 88 15.59 18.89 -2.99
C HIS A 88 15.01 17.58 -3.54
N GLY A 89 13.75 17.30 -3.23
CA GLY A 89 13.09 16.07 -3.67
C GLY A 89 12.82 16.06 -5.17
N ALA A 90 13.45 15.15 -5.90
CA ALA A 90 13.21 14.96 -7.34
C ALA A 90 12.14 13.88 -7.62
N CYS A 91 11.96 12.93 -6.70
CA CYS A 91 10.91 11.91 -6.78
C CYS A 91 10.51 11.37 -5.39
N LEU A 92 9.47 10.56 -5.34
CA LEU A 92 9.13 9.71 -4.19
C LEU A 92 9.24 8.25 -4.61
N ALA A 93 9.77 7.42 -3.72
CA ALA A 93 9.92 5.99 -3.94
C ALA A 93 9.29 5.17 -2.82
N TYR A 94 8.45 4.21 -3.20
CA TYR A 94 7.76 3.28 -2.31
C TYR A 94 8.06 1.84 -2.70
N GLY A 95 8.48 1.02 -1.74
CA GLY A 95 8.66 -0.41 -1.92
C GLY A 95 7.33 -1.12 -1.72
N LEU A 96 6.91 -1.92 -2.70
CA LEU A 96 5.70 -2.72 -2.67
C LEU A 96 6.07 -4.19 -2.64
N GLU A 97 5.46 -4.96 -1.75
CA GLU A 97 5.62 -6.41 -1.71
C GLU A 97 4.26 -7.11 -1.65
N VAL A 98 3.98 -7.92 -2.67
CA VAL A 98 2.74 -8.68 -2.77
C VAL A 98 3.02 -10.13 -2.41
N PHE A 99 2.28 -10.66 -1.45
CA PHE A 99 2.41 -12.03 -0.95
C PHE A 99 1.20 -12.86 -1.36
N ASN A 100 1.41 -14.16 -1.59
CA ASN A 100 0.34 -15.14 -1.71
C ASN A 100 0.48 -16.23 -0.66
N PHE A 101 -0.52 -16.39 0.20
CA PHE A 101 -0.50 -17.30 1.34
C PHE A 101 -1.23 -18.62 1.12
N GLU A 102 -1.94 -18.78 0.00
CA GLU A 102 -2.82 -19.93 -0.24
C GLU A 102 -2.58 -20.47 -1.66
N GLU A 103 -3.63 -20.58 -2.47
CA GLU A 103 -3.57 -21.17 -3.81
C GLU A 103 -2.89 -20.27 -4.83
N LYS A 104 -2.29 -20.89 -5.85
CA LYS A 104 -1.72 -20.18 -7.02
C LYS A 104 -2.75 -19.18 -7.56
N SER A 105 -2.34 -17.93 -7.67
CA SER A 105 -3.24 -16.83 -8.02
C SER A 105 -2.62 -15.91 -9.06
N GLU A 106 -3.42 -15.52 -10.05
CA GLU A 106 -3.11 -14.41 -10.95
C GLU A 106 -3.51 -13.09 -10.26
N ILE A 107 -2.61 -12.12 -10.32
CA ILE A 107 -2.69 -10.87 -9.58
C ILE A 107 -2.52 -9.71 -10.57
N GLU A 108 -3.42 -8.75 -10.47
CA GLU A 108 -3.39 -7.48 -11.18
C GLU A 108 -3.26 -6.34 -10.16
N GLY A 109 -2.44 -5.34 -10.48
CA GLY A 109 -2.27 -4.13 -9.68
C GLY A 109 -2.85 -2.91 -10.37
N ILE A 110 -3.58 -2.08 -9.62
CA ILE A 110 -4.07 -0.76 -10.05
C ILE A 110 -3.72 0.30 -9.00
N ILE A 111 -3.72 1.55 -9.42
CA ILE A 111 -3.51 2.71 -8.56
C ILE A 111 -4.53 3.80 -8.86
N ASP A 112 -5.08 4.38 -7.78
CA ASP A 112 -6.00 5.50 -7.80
C ASP A 112 -5.34 6.72 -7.16
N PHE A 113 -5.19 7.82 -7.89
CA PHE A 113 -4.59 9.05 -7.38
C PHE A 113 -5.64 10.08 -6.97
N HIS A 114 -5.40 10.72 -5.82
CA HIS A 114 -6.14 11.86 -5.30
C HIS A 114 -5.24 13.10 -5.36
N LEU A 115 -5.35 13.87 -6.44
CA LEU A 115 -4.32 14.84 -6.84
C LEU A 115 -4.36 16.18 -6.08
N ASN A 116 -5.40 16.50 -5.31
CA ASN A 116 -5.59 17.78 -4.61
C ASN A 116 -5.16 19.03 -5.40
N GLY A 117 -5.44 19.06 -6.71
CA GLY A 117 -5.14 20.17 -7.61
C GLY A 117 -3.75 20.14 -8.26
N LEU A 118 -2.96 19.08 -8.07
CA LEU A 118 -1.79 18.76 -8.92
C LEU A 118 -2.26 18.34 -10.31
N GLU A 119 -1.49 18.74 -11.33
CA GLU A 119 -1.82 18.44 -12.72
C GLU A 119 -0.76 17.58 -13.41
N ASN A 120 0.50 17.68 -12.99
CA ASN A 120 1.64 17.15 -13.73
C ASN A 120 2.31 15.97 -13.03
N LEU A 121 1.51 15.11 -12.39
CA LEU A 121 2.03 13.94 -11.67
C LEU A 121 2.25 12.77 -12.64
N SER A 122 3.38 12.08 -12.49
CA SER A 122 3.74 10.91 -13.27
C SER A 122 4.24 9.80 -12.35
N TYR A 123 4.12 8.56 -12.82
CA TYR A 123 4.65 7.40 -12.09
C TYR A 123 5.21 6.33 -13.03
N MET A 124 6.05 5.47 -12.47
CA MET A 124 6.56 4.26 -13.11
C MET A 124 6.76 3.16 -12.06
N VAL A 125 6.84 1.91 -12.51
CA VAL A 125 7.05 0.76 -11.62
C VAL A 125 8.29 0.00 -12.05
N LEU A 126 9.18 -0.24 -11.10
CA LEU A 126 10.36 -1.08 -11.26
C LEU A 126 10.12 -2.46 -10.64
N ASP A 127 10.76 -3.49 -11.19
CA ASP A 127 10.84 -4.82 -10.59
C ASP A 127 11.93 -4.89 -9.49
N GLU A 128 12.08 -6.07 -8.89
CA GLU A 128 13.06 -6.32 -7.82
C GLU A 128 14.53 -6.16 -8.23
N ASN A 129 14.81 -6.08 -9.54
CA ASN A 129 16.15 -5.91 -10.09
C ASN A 129 16.33 -4.49 -10.69
N ASP A 130 15.46 -3.55 -10.31
CA ASP A 130 15.41 -2.18 -10.82
C ASP A 130 15.19 -2.08 -12.35
N ASN A 131 14.64 -3.12 -13.00
CA ASN A 131 14.22 -3.03 -14.39
C ASN A 131 12.82 -2.43 -14.50
N VAL A 132 12.56 -1.72 -15.59
CA VAL A 132 11.24 -1.14 -15.87
C VAL A 132 10.19 -2.25 -16.03
N TYR A 133 9.24 -2.30 -15.10
CA TYR A 133 8.08 -3.19 -15.13
C TYR A 133 6.87 -2.54 -15.80
N LEU A 134 6.64 -1.26 -15.48
CA LEU A 134 5.72 -0.35 -16.14
C LEU A 134 6.50 0.92 -16.48
N ASP A 135 6.44 1.31 -17.76
CA ASP A 135 7.06 2.53 -18.25
C ASP A 135 6.32 3.78 -17.73
N ILE A 136 6.89 4.95 -17.99
CA ILE A 136 6.38 6.23 -17.54
C ILE A 136 4.91 6.40 -17.93
N THR A 137 4.09 6.68 -16.93
CA THR A 137 2.66 6.95 -17.09
C THR A 137 2.35 8.34 -16.55
N HIS A 138 1.96 9.24 -17.45
CA HIS A 138 1.45 10.56 -17.10
C HIS A 138 0.01 10.47 -16.62
N ILE A 139 -0.29 11.06 -15.47
CA ILE A 139 -1.62 10.98 -14.88
C ILE A 139 -2.50 12.04 -15.54
N ASN A 140 -3.62 11.60 -16.11
CA ASN A 140 -4.66 12.51 -16.56
C ASN A 140 -5.44 13.01 -15.33
N LYS A 141 -5.37 14.31 -15.04
CA LYS A 141 -6.08 14.92 -13.91
C LYS A 141 -7.61 14.71 -13.92
N ASP A 142 -8.19 14.53 -15.11
CA ASP A 142 -9.63 14.28 -15.28
C ASP A 142 -10.00 12.80 -15.09
N ASN A 143 -9.00 11.91 -15.15
CA ASN A 143 -9.18 10.47 -14.94
C ASN A 143 -7.98 9.85 -14.19
N PRO A 144 -7.78 10.19 -12.90
CA PRO A 144 -6.61 9.77 -12.14
C PRO A 144 -6.77 8.38 -11.49
N THR A 145 -7.82 7.63 -11.84
CA THR A 145 -8.19 6.36 -11.20
C THR A 145 -8.10 5.17 -12.15
N ASN A 146 -8.01 3.98 -11.56
CA ASN A 146 -7.92 2.68 -12.20
C ASN A 146 -6.76 2.60 -13.21
N LEU A 147 -5.63 3.25 -12.87
CA LEU A 147 -4.42 3.22 -13.66
C LEU A 147 -3.67 1.91 -13.37
N SER A 148 -3.05 1.30 -14.38
CA SER A 148 -2.38 -0.01 -14.25
C SER A 148 -1.04 0.12 -13.52
N LEU A 149 -0.72 -0.80 -12.62
CA LEU A 149 0.63 -0.95 -12.04
C LEU A 149 1.54 -1.90 -12.86
N GLY A 150 1.22 -2.09 -14.13
CA GLY A 150 1.90 -3.02 -15.03
C GLY A 150 1.11 -4.28 -15.33
N LYS A 151 1.76 -5.22 -16.00
CA LYS A 151 1.13 -6.48 -16.45
C LYS A 151 0.68 -7.32 -15.25
N ALA A 152 -0.36 -8.13 -15.43
CA ALA A 152 -0.72 -9.15 -14.45
C ALA A 152 0.43 -10.16 -14.30
N PHE A 153 0.55 -10.75 -13.11
CA PHE A 153 1.56 -11.77 -12.81
C PHE A 153 0.97 -12.87 -11.94
N THR A 154 1.68 -13.99 -11.84
CA THR A 154 1.23 -15.14 -11.05
C THR A 154 2.18 -15.37 -9.88
N LEU A 155 1.61 -15.54 -8.68
CA LEU A 155 2.33 -16.10 -7.55
C LEU A 155 1.97 -17.57 -7.38
N ALA A 156 2.98 -18.39 -7.09
CA ALA A 156 2.81 -19.80 -6.82
C ALA A 156 1.95 -20.05 -5.57
N LYS A 157 1.55 -21.30 -5.36
CA LYS A 157 0.92 -21.73 -4.12
C LYS A 157 1.92 -21.64 -2.96
N ALA A 158 1.47 -21.25 -1.77
CA ALA A 158 2.28 -21.36 -0.56
C ALA A 158 2.45 -22.83 -0.16
N VAL A 159 3.70 -23.27 0.09
CA VAL A 159 4.04 -24.66 0.42
C VAL A 159 5.01 -24.67 1.60
N ASP A 160 4.78 -25.55 2.57
CA ASP A 160 5.69 -25.80 3.71
C ASP A 160 6.14 -24.54 4.46
N GLY A 161 5.23 -23.56 4.63
CA GLY A 161 5.51 -22.30 5.32
C GLY A 161 6.31 -21.27 4.49
N ILE A 162 6.62 -21.57 3.23
CA ILE A 162 7.21 -20.63 2.29
C ILE A 162 6.08 -19.86 1.58
N THR A 163 6.05 -18.55 1.80
CA THR A 163 5.10 -17.64 1.15
C THR A 163 5.77 -17.00 -0.06
N PRO A 164 5.35 -17.32 -1.30
CA PRO A 164 5.85 -16.63 -2.48
C PRO A 164 5.44 -15.16 -2.43
N SER A 165 6.39 -14.29 -2.75
CA SER A 165 6.15 -12.85 -2.89
C SER A 165 6.77 -12.32 -4.17
N LYS A 166 6.33 -11.12 -4.57
CA LYS A 166 6.96 -10.34 -5.62
C LYS A 166 7.09 -8.89 -5.17
N LYS A 167 8.26 -8.32 -5.41
CA LYS A 167 8.63 -6.97 -5.01
C LYS A 167 8.64 -6.02 -6.20
N PHE A 168 8.27 -4.78 -5.93
CA PHE A 168 8.29 -3.69 -6.87
C PHE A 168 8.73 -2.40 -6.18
N THR A 169 9.21 -1.45 -6.96
CA THR A 169 9.41 -0.06 -6.51
C THR A 169 8.51 0.84 -7.34
N LEU A 170 7.61 1.58 -6.68
CA LEU A 170 6.80 2.62 -7.27
C LEU A 170 7.54 3.96 -7.16
N LEU A 171 7.79 4.59 -8.30
CA LEU A 171 8.34 5.94 -8.37
C LEU A 171 7.26 6.92 -8.79
N ILE A 172 7.18 8.06 -8.12
CA ILE A 172 6.21 9.14 -8.40
C ILE A 172 6.97 10.47 -8.44
N TRP A 173 6.73 11.31 -9.44
CA TRP A 173 7.36 12.63 -9.57
C TRP A 173 6.43 13.63 -10.26
N LEU A 174 6.80 14.92 -10.20
CA LEU A 174 6.18 15.97 -11.00
C LEU A 174 6.95 16.08 -12.32
N THR A 175 6.30 15.85 -13.45
CA THR A 175 6.91 16.04 -14.76
C THR A 175 7.09 17.53 -15.03
N ASP A 176 8.32 17.89 -15.42
CA ASP A 176 8.67 19.21 -15.93
C ASP A 176 8.20 19.35 -17.39
N ASN A 177 7.21 20.22 -17.61
CA ASN A 177 6.66 20.51 -18.94
C ASN A 177 7.38 21.68 -19.64
N ASN A 178 8.44 22.22 -19.05
CA ASN A 178 9.14 23.46 -19.42
C ASN A 178 8.27 24.74 -19.30
N ASP A 179 7.21 24.69 -18.50
CA ASP A 179 6.34 25.81 -18.16
C ASP A 179 6.51 26.19 -16.67
N VAL A 180 6.08 27.39 -16.28
CA VAL A 180 6.05 27.79 -14.86
C VAL A 180 4.96 26.98 -14.15
N GLN A 181 5.37 26.10 -13.24
CA GLN A 181 4.48 25.17 -12.50
C GLN A 181 4.26 25.58 -11.04
N ASP A 182 4.73 26.75 -10.62
CA ASP A 182 4.63 27.20 -9.24
C ASP A 182 3.16 27.38 -8.79
N GLU A 183 2.29 27.87 -9.67
CA GLU A 183 0.87 28.06 -9.35
C GLU A 183 0.05 26.76 -9.47
N THR A 184 0.46 25.84 -10.35
CA THR A 184 -0.26 24.60 -10.63
C THR A 184 0.14 23.46 -9.72
N ASP A 185 1.41 23.38 -9.32
CA ASP A 185 1.92 22.19 -8.64
C ASP A 185 2.72 22.46 -7.36
N ALA A 186 3.41 23.61 -7.26
CA ALA A 186 4.25 23.86 -6.11
C ALA A 186 3.45 23.91 -4.80
N GLY A 187 3.96 23.20 -3.79
CA GLY A 187 3.36 23.18 -2.46
C GLY A 187 1.98 22.54 -2.40
N LYS A 188 1.61 21.67 -3.35
CA LYS A 188 0.41 20.82 -3.24
C LYS A 188 0.77 19.42 -2.75
N SER A 189 -0.25 18.66 -2.35
CA SER A 189 -0.11 17.28 -1.87
C SER A 189 -0.89 16.33 -2.78
N PHE A 190 -0.62 15.04 -2.70
CA PHE A 190 -1.48 14.02 -3.26
C PHE A 190 -1.55 12.84 -2.29
N SER A 191 -2.53 11.97 -2.48
CA SER A 191 -2.47 10.60 -1.97
C SER A 191 -2.76 9.63 -3.10
N ALA A 192 -2.38 8.37 -2.93
CA ALA A 192 -2.69 7.32 -3.90
C ALA A 192 -3.02 6.01 -3.21
N ASP A 193 -4.06 5.34 -3.69
CA ASP A 193 -4.51 4.03 -3.22
C ASP A 193 -4.05 2.95 -4.19
N ILE A 194 -3.11 2.13 -3.73
CA ILE A 194 -2.53 1.00 -4.45
C ILE A 194 -3.36 -0.23 -4.15
N THR A 195 -3.97 -0.82 -5.17
CA THR A 195 -4.80 -2.01 -5.03
C THR A 195 -4.25 -3.18 -5.83
N TYR A 196 -4.00 -4.31 -5.16
CA TYR A 196 -3.77 -5.60 -5.82
C TYR A 196 -4.99 -6.50 -5.66
N ARG A 197 -5.42 -7.12 -6.77
CA ARG A 197 -6.58 -8.00 -6.81
C ARG A 197 -6.31 -9.28 -7.59
N THR A 198 -7.04 -10.33 -7.26
CA THR A 198 -7.05 -11.61 -7.98
C THR A 198 -8.37 -11.81 -8.71
N SER A 199 -8.38 -12.62 -9.77
CA SER A 199 -9.60 -13.08 -10.45
C SER A 199 -10.62 -13.76 -9.51
N GLU A 200 -10.13 -14.42 -8.46
CA GLU A 200 -10.92 -15.16 -7.47
C GLU A 200 -11.49 -14.26 -6.33
N GLY A 201 -11.33 -12.93 -6.44
CA GLY A 201 -11.96 -11.96 -5.54
C GLY A 201 -11.13 -11.52 -4.32
N GLY A 202 -9.91 -12.03 -4.12
CA GLY A 202 -8.96 -11.45 -3.16
C GLY A 202 -8.59 -10.03 -3.57
N ARG A 203 -8.73 -9.05 -2.67
CA ARG A 203 -8.40 -7.64 -2.92
C ARG A 203 -7.74 -7.01 -1.69
N LEU A 204 -6.66 -6.27 -1.91
CA LEU A 204 -5.94 -5.50 -0.90
C LEU A 204 -5.66 -4.11 -1.41
N THR A 205 -5.83 -3.12 -0.55
CA THR A 205 -5.55 -1.72 -0.83
C THR A 205 -4.65 -1.15 0.25
N ALA A 206 -3.64 -0.37 -0.14
CA ALA A 206 -2.78 0.40 0.75
C ALA A 206 -2.60 1.82 0.19
N SER A 207 -2.40 2.81 1.06
CA SER A 207 -2.29 4.21 0.65
C SER A 207 -0.86 4.73 0.80
N VAL A 208 -0.46 5.63 -0.09
CA VAL A 208 0.79 6.39 -0.04
C VAL A 208 0.50 7.88 -0.21
N ASP A 209 1.33 8.74 0.38
CA ASP A 209 1.05 10.19 0.44
C ASP A 209 2.25 11.04 -0.03
N GLY A 210 1.97 12.08 -0.81
CA GLY A 210 2.92 13.14 -1.14
C GLY A 210 2.87 14.27 -0.12
N LYS A 211 4.02 14.72 0.39
CA LYS A 211 4.08 15.83 1.36
C LYS A 211 3.90 17.18 0.66
N GLN A 212 3.14 18.06 1.30
CA GLN A 212 3.07 19.47 0.96
C GLN A 212 4.38 20.21 1.30
N ALA A 213 4.80 21.19 0.48
CA ALA A 213 5.86 22.11 0.89
C ALA A 213 5.37 22.99 2.06
N GLU A 214 6.23 23.22 3.05
CA GLU A 214 5.92 24.16 4.14
C GLU A 214 6.11 25.58 3.62
N ASN A 215 5.02 26.36 3.55
CA ASN A 215 5.12 27.79 3.30
C ASN A 215 5.84 28.44 4.50
N SER A 216 7.11 28.81 4.34
CA SER A 216 7.74 29.77 5.23
C SER A 216 7.09 31.13 4.98
N ASP A 217 6.02 31.42 5.71
CA ASP A 217 5.42 32.75 5.72
C ASP A 217 6.47 33.75 6.24
N PRO A 218 6.93 34.74 5.45
CA PRO A 218 7.95 35.69 5.89
C PRO A 218 7.41 36.70 6.93
N SER A 219 6.15 36.59 7.33
CA SER A 219 5.47 37.61 8.15
C SER A 219 5.74 37.53 9.66
N ASN A 220 6.64 36.66 10.14
CA ASN A 220 6.88 36.50 11.59
C ASN A 220 8.27 36.91 12.07
N ASN A 221 8.85 37.95 11.47
CA ASN A 221 9.97 38.71 12.06
C ASN A 221 9.57 40.19 12.20
N THR A 222 8.89 40.50 13.31
CA THR A 222 8.86 41.85 13.90
C THR A 222 9.22 41.76 15.36
#